data_AF-A0A7Y8ML07-F1
#
_entry.id   AF-A0A7Y8ML07-F1
#
_cell.length_a   1.000
_cell.length_b   1.000
_cell.length_c   1.000
_cell.angle_alpha   90.00
_cell.angle_beta   90.00
_cell.angle_gamma   90.00
#
_symmetry.space_group_name_H-M   'P 1'
#
loop_
_entity.id
_entity.type
_entity.pdbx_description
1 polymer ?
#
loop_
_entity_poly.entity_id
_entity_poly.type
_entity_poly.pdbx_seq_one_letter_code
_entity_poly.pdbx_strand_id
1 'polypeptide(L)'
;MVEAQLRRLTWLIAVASLIGFGSAAAWSYFQERSMQQAVSGWHELMNRSISECEKNRESVYCEGIEHIKSEFESAAQSRDHYSNRLEQYSVAALALPLLSAAIFLALRWVITGQAPQWPIRKK
;
A
#
# COMPACT_ATOMS: atom_id res chain seq x y z
N MET A 1 -0.44 29.68 -25.45
CA MET A 1 -0.35 29.88 -23.99
C MET A 1 -1.06 28.76 -23.19
N VAL A 2 -2.29 28.41 -23.54
CA VAL A 2 -3.11 27.38 -22.85
C VAL A 2 -2.41 26.01 -22.72
N GLU A 3 -1.75 25.55 -23.77
CA GLU A 3 -1.09 24.23 -23.80
C GLU A 3 0.09 24.12 -22.81
N ALA A 4 0.86 25.20 -22.64
CA ALA A 4 1.96 25.25 -21.68
C ALA A 4 1.45 25.25 -20.22
N GLN A 5 0.32 25.90 -19.97
CA GLN A 5 -0.33 25.89 -18.66
C GLN A 5 -0.91 24.52 -18.33
N LEU A 6 -1.61 23.86 -19.27
CA LEU A 6 -2.09 22.50 -19.09
C LEU A 6 -0.95 21.51 -18.84
N ARG A 7 0.15 21.59 -19.60
CA ARG A 7 1.31 20.71 -19.40
C ARG A 7 1.95 20.87 -18.02
N ARG A 8 2.05 22.11 -17.52
CA ARG A 8 2.52 22.39 -16.16
C ARG A 8 1.57 21.82 -15.11
N LEU A 9 0.27 21.98 -15.30
CA LEU A 9 -0.75 21.42 -14.40
C LEU A 9 -0.67 19.89 -14.33
N THR A 10 -0.55 19.20 -15.48
CA THR A 10 -0.41 17.74 -15.52
C THR A 10 0.85 17.29 -14.79
N TRP A 11 1.98 17.98 -14.97
CA TRP A 11 3.22 17.70 -14.22
C TRP A 11 3.06 17.91 -12.72
N LEU A 12 2.40 18.98 -12.29
CA LEU A 12 2.14 19.24 -10.87
C LEU A 12 1.25 18.16 -10.26
N ILE A 13 0.20 17.71 -10.96
CA ILE A 13 -0.67 16.62 -10.51
C ILE A 13 0.11 15.30 -10.41
N ALA A 14 0.96 15.00 -11.40
CA ALA A 14 1.79 13.80 -11.38
C ALA A 14 2.80 13.81 -10.21
N VAL A 15 3.46 14.94 -9.96
CA VAL A 15 4.40 15.07 -8.83
C VAL A 15 3.66 15.02 -7.49
N ALA A 16 2.53 15.74 -7.36
CA ALA A 16 1.75 15.75 -6.13
C ALA A 16 1.19 14.36 -5.79
N SER A 17 0.73 13.59 -6.80
CA SER A 17 0.26 12.22 -6.59
C SER A 17 1.41 11.29 -6.19
N LEU A 18 2.57 11.36 -6.84
CA LEU A 18 3.73 10.57 -6.44
C LEU A 18 4.18 10.87 -5.01
N ILE A 19 4.19 12.14 -4.60
CA ILE A 19 4.56 12.52 -3.23
C ILE A 19 3.49 12.04 -2.25
N GLY A 20 2.21 12.35 -2.48
CA GLY A 20 1.14 12.02 -1.54
C GLY A 20 0.95 10.51 -1.38
N PHE A 21 0.73 9.80 -2.48
CA PHE A 21 0.48 8.36 -2.46
C PHE A 21 1.76 7.56 -2.20
N GLY A 22 2.92 8.00 -2.71
CA GLY A 22 4.20 7.36 -2.42
C GLY A 22 4.58 7.45 -0.95
N SER A 23 4.35 8.59 -0.29
CA SER A 23 4.58 8.74 1.15
C SER A 23 3.62 7.87 1.98
N ALA A 24 2.34 7.83 1.59
CA ALA A 24 1.34 6.97 2.25
C ALA A 24 1.67 5.48 2.10
N ALA A 25 2.15 5.06 0.92
CA ALA A 25 2.65 3.71 0.70
C ALA A 25 3.87 3.40 1.57
N ALA A 26 4.89 4.27 1.58
CA ALA A 26 6.08 4.09 2.41
C ALA A 26 5.75 3.97 3.92
N TRP A 27 4.83 4.81 4.42
CA TRP A 27 4.35 4.73 5.79
C TRP A 27 3.63 3.41 6.09
N SER A 28 2.73 2.99 5.20
CA SER A 28 1.98 1.74 5.34
C SER A 28 2.92 0.53 5.34
N TYR A 29 3.94 0.53 4.49
CA TYR A 29 4.97 -0.52 4.46
C TYR A 29 5.79 -0.58 5.76
N PHE A 30 6.16 0.57 6.32
CA PHE A 30 6.86 0.62 7.60
C PHE A 30 6.00 0.02 8.73
N GLN A 31 4.70 0.35 8.77
CA GLN A 31 3.77 -0.20 9.76
C GLN A 31 3.46 -1.68 9.55
N GLU A 32 3.35 -2.13 8.29
CA GLU A 32 3.18 -3.55 7.99
C GLU A 32 4.37 -4.37 8.54
N ARG A 33 5.61 -3.90 8.34
CA ARG A 33 6.80 -4.58 8.86
C ARG A 33 6.89 -4.57 10.38
N SER A 34 6.54 -3.47 11.04
CA SER A 34 6.55 -3.41 12.51
C SER A 34 5.55 -4.42 13.10
N MET A 35 4.34 -4.50 12.51
CA MET A 35 3.32 -5.46 12.92
C MET A 35 3.72 -6.90 12.56
N GLN A 36 4.39 -7.13 11.43
CA GLN A 36 4.87 -8.46 11.05
C GLN A 36 5.89 -9.01 12.05
N GLN A 37 6.79 -8.17 12.57
CA GLN A 37 7.73 -8.57 13.62
C GLN A 37 7.00 -8.97 14.91
N ALA A 38 6.02 -8.16 15.34
CA ALA A 38 5.18 -8.49 16.48
C ALA A 38 4.45 -9.82 16.27
N VAL A 39 3.75 -9.99 15.15
CA VAL A 39 3.03 -11.22 14.79
C VAL A 39 3.95 -12.43 14.79
N SER A 40 5.17 -12.32 14.26
CA SER A 40 6.14 -13.44 14.26
C SER A 40 6.54 -13.87 15.68
N GLY A 41 6.80 -12.92 16.58
CA GLY A 41 7.12 -13.22 17.98
C GLY A 41 5.93 -13.84 18.72
N TRP A 42 4.72 -13.33 18.49
CA TRP A 42 3.50 -13.90 19.05
C TRP A 42 3.19 -15.30 18.52
N HIS A 43 3.50 -15.57 17.25
CA HIS A 43 3.29 -16.89 16.65
C HIS A 43 4.18 -17.95 17.29
N GLU A 44 5.43 -17.61 17.59
CA GLU A 44 6.36 -18.49 18.31
C GLU A 44 5.88 -18.74 19.76
N LEU A 45 5.38 -17.69 20.42
CA LEU A 45 4.82 -17.79 21.76
C LEU A 45 3.57 -18.68 21.80
N MET A 46 2.66 -18.52 20.83
CA MET A 46 1.46 -19.36 20.68
C MET A 46 1.80 -20.83 20.43
N ASN A 47 2.74 -21.11 19.52
CA ASN A 47 3.14 -22.50 19.26
C ASN A 47 3.74 -23.15 20.51
N ARG A 48 4.53 -22.40 21.29
CA ARG A 48 5.08 -22.88 22.56
C ARG A 48 3.98 -23.16 23.58
N SER A 49 3.04 -22.23 23.77
CA SER A 49 1.95 -22.39 24.74
C SER A 49 0.97 -23.51 24.37
N ILE A 50 0.65 -23.68 23.08
CA ILE A 50 -0.12 -24.85 22.60
C ILE A 50 0.61 -26.15 22.93
N SER A 51 1.92 -26.21 22.65
CA SER A 51 2.72 -27.42 22.93
C SER A 51 2.81 -27.75 24.42
N GLU A 52 2.84 -26.72 25.28
CA GLU A 52 2.84 -26.88 26.74
C GLU A 52 1.48 -27.31 27.26
N CYS A 53 0.37 -26.81 26.71
CA CYS A 53 -0.98 -27.30 27.03
C CYS A 53 -1.23 -28.74 26.58
N GLU A 54 -0.70 -29.14 25.43
CA GLU A 54 -0.83 -30.50 24.94
C GLU A 54 -0.07 -31.49 25.85
N LYS A 55 1.07 -31.05 26.43
CA LYS A 55 1.86 -31.81 27.39
C LYS A 55 1.28 -31.79 28.82
N ASN A 56 0.72 -30.65 29.25
CA ASN A 56 0.15 -30.44 30.58
C ASN A 56 -1.33 -30.04 30.44
N ARG A 57 -2.23 -31.03 30.40
CA ARG A 57 -3.69 -30.86 30.23
C ARG A 57 -4.41 -30.19 31.43
N GLU A 58 -3.72 -29.45 32.28
CA GLU A 58 -4.37 -28.70 33.36
C GLU A 58 -5.03 -27.44 32.80
N SER A 59 -6.33 -27.26 33.10
CA SER A 59 -7.21 -26.27 32.45
C SER A 59 -6.73 -24.81 32.60
N VAL A 60 -6.01 -24.50 33.67
CA VAL A 60 -5.57 -23.13 34.01
C VAL A 60 -4.54 -22.59 33.01
N TYR A 61 -3.71 -23.47 32.42
CA TYR A 61 -2.75 -23.07 31.38
C TYR A 61 -3.42 -22.86 30.02
N CYS A 62 -4.52 -23.58 29.74
CA CYS A 62 -5.21 -23.47 28.45
C CYS A 62 -6.16 -22.27 28.39
N GLU A 63 -6.71 -21.80 29.52
CA GLU A 63 -7.52 -20.57 29.57
C GLU A 63 -6.70 -19.31 29.22
N GLY A 64 -5.41 -19.27 29.56
CA GLY A 64 -4.53 -18.14 29.18
C GLY A 64 -4.27 -18.02 27.67
N ILE A 65 -4.45 -19.10 26.91
CA ILE A 65 -4.18 -19.13 25.46
C ILE A 65 -5.21 -18.31 24.68
N GLU A 66 -6.46 -18.26 25.15
CA GLU A 66 -7.55 -17.58 24.45
C GLU A 66 -7.33 -16.06 24.40
N HIS A 67 -6.79 -15.49 25.49
CA HIS A 67 -6.41 -14.08 25.53
C HIS A 67 -5.26 -13.76 24.56
N ILE A 68 -4.19 -14.57 24.59
CA ILE A 68 -3.04 -14.44 23.68
C ILE A 68 -3.47 -14.56 22.21
N LYS A 69 -4.41 -15.46 21.92
CA LYS A 69 -4.98 -15.65 20.58
C LYS A 69 -5.71 -14.39 20.10
N SER A 70 -6.51 -13.76 20.95
CA SER A 70 -7.21 -12.51 20.59
C SER A 70 -6.25 -11.35 20.29
N GLU A 71 -5.17 -11.21 21.07
CA GLU A 71 -4.14 -10.21 20.82
C GLU A 71 -3.41 -10.48 19.49
N PHE A 72 -3.08 -11.75 19.21
CA PHE A 72 -2.49 -12.17 17.94
C PHE A 72 -3.40 -11.86 16.75
N GLU A 73 -4.69 -12.21 16.82
CA GLU A 73 -5.66 -11.91 15.77
C GLU A 73 -5.78 -10.41 15.52
N SER A 74 -5.76 -9.58 16.58
CA SER A 74 -5.79 -8.13 16.45
C SER A 74 -4.53 -7.56 15.75
N ALA A 75 -3.36 -8.11 16.05
CA ALA A 75 -2.09 -7.72 15.43
C ALA A 75 -2.02 -8.17 13.96
N ALA A 76 -2.50 -9.38 13.66
CA ALA A 76 -2.61 -9.90 12.30
C ALA A 76 -3.60 -9.07 11.46
N GLN A 77 -4.76 -8.72 12.02
CA GLN A 77 -5.74 -7.87 11.35
C GLN A 77 -5.19 -6.47 11.07
N SER A 78 -4.41 -5.91 12.01
CA SER A 78 -3.73 -4.63 11.82
C SER A 78 -2.70 -4.69 10.69
N ARG A 79 -1.88 -5.75 10.64
CA ARG A 79 -0.94 -6.00 9.53
C ARG A 79 -1.67 -6.05 8.19
N ASP A 80 -2.74 -6.83 8.09
CA ASP A 80 -3.48 -7.02 6.85
C ASP A 80 -4.17 -5.72 6.41
N HIS A 81 -4.61 -4.88 7.36
CA HIS A 81 -5.11 -3.54 7.07
C HIS A 81 -4.05 -2.64 6.40
N TYR A 82 -2.81 -2.65 6.90
CA TYR A 82 -1.72 -1.87 6.31
C TYR A 82 -1.25 -2.44 4.98
N SER A 83 -1.24 -3.75 4.82
CA SER A 83 -0.91 -4.44 3.56
C SER A 83 -1.89 -4.05 2.43
N ASN A 84 -3.20 -4.09 2.71
CA ASN A 84 -4.23 -3.64 1.76
C ASN A 84 -4.09 -2.15 1.40
N ARG A 85 -3.76 -1.29 2.37
CA ARG A 85 -3.49 0.13 2.10
C ARG A 85 -2.24 0.35 1.25
N LEU A 86 -1.18 -0.42 1.50
CA LEU A 86 0.05 -0.37 0.72
C LEU A 86 -0.23 -0.69 -0.75
N GLU A 87 -1.01 -1.74 -1.03
CA GLU A 87 -1.41 -2.11 -2.38
C GLU A 87 -2.22 -0.98 -3.04
N GLN A 88 -3.25 -0.46 -2.36
CA GLN A 88 -4.07 0.63 -2.89
C GLN A 88 -3.26 1.89 -3.19
N TYR A 89 -2.38 2.31 -2.27
CA TYR A 89 -1.59 3.53 -2.45
C TYR A 89 -0.48 3.36 -3.49
N SER A 90 0.15 2.19 -3.57
CA SER A 90 1.16 1.93 -4.61
C SER A 90 0.54 1.92 -6.01
N VAL A 91 -0.64 1.30 -6.17
CA VAL A 91 -1.40 1.35 -7.42
C VAL A 91 -1.82 2.77 -7.75
N ALA A 92 -2.37 3.52 -6.78
CA ALA A 92 -2.77 4.91 -7.00
C ALA A 92 -1.59 5.83 -7.38
N ALA A 93 -0.42 5.63 -6.78
CA ALA A 93 0.79 6.39 -7.06
C ALA A 93 1.26 6.23 -8.52
N LEU A 94 0.99 5.10 -9.16
CA LEU A 94 1.34 4.85 -10.56
C LEU A 94 0.19 5.15 -11.52
N ALA A 95 -1.04 4.78 -11.15
CA ALA A 95 -2.21 4.92 -11.99
C ALA A 95 -2.61 6.38 -12.20
N LEU A 96 -2.54 7.23 -11.16
CA LEU A 96 -2.94 8.64 -11.26
C LEU A 96 -2.06 9.46 -12.23
N PRO A 97 -0.71 9.36 -12.19
CA PRO A 97 0.14 9.98 -13.20
C PRO A 97 -0.19 9.50 -14.61
N LEU A 98 -0.37 8.18 -14.81
CA LEU A 98 -0.67 7.61 -16.13
C LEU A 98 -2.03 8.07 -16.66
N LEU A 99 -3.07 8.05 -15.84
CA LEU A 99 -4.40 8.54 -16.19
C LEU A 99 -4.37 10.04 -16.48
N SER A 100 -3.64 10.84 -15.70
CA SER A 100 -3.52 12.27 -15.94
C SER A 100 -2.83 12.57 -17.29
N ALA A 101 -1.81 11.79 -17.65
CA ALA A 101 -1.14 11.89 -18.93
C ALA A 101 -2.06 11.44 -20.08
N ALA A 102 -2.79 10.35 -19.92
CA ALA A 102 -3.76 9.87 -20.91
C ALA A 102 -4.87 10.90 -21.17
N ILE A 103 -5.44 11.49 -20.11
CA ILE A 103 -6.45 12.56 -20.20
C ILE A 103 -5.87 13.78 -20.92
N PHE A 104 -4.63 14.19 -20.61
CA PHE A 104 -3.97 15.29 -21.30
C PHE A 104 -3.79 15.00 -22.80
N LEU A 105 -3.35 13.80 -23.16
CA LEU A 105 -3.19 13.41 -24.58
C LEU A 105 -4.53 13.34 -25.30
N ALA A 106 -5.58 12.84 -24.65
CA ALA A 106 -6.93 12.81 -25.20
C ALA A 106 -7.48 14.24 -25.41
N LEU A 107 -7.35 15.11 -24.42
CA LEU A 107 -7.74 16.52 -24.52
C LEU A 107 -6.97 17.24 -25.62
N ARG A 108 -5.65 17.02 -25.71
CA ARG A 108 -4.82 17.56 -26.78
C ARG A 108 -5.34 17.10 -28.14
N TRP A 109 -5.59 15.81 -28.31
CA TRP A 109 -6.09 15.25 -29.57
C TRP A 109 -7.45 15.85 -29.97
N VAL A 110 -8.38 15.99 -29.02
CA VAL A 110 -9.69 16.62 -29.26
C VAL A 110 -9.55 18.08 -29.68
N ILE A 111 -8.63 18.84 -29.06
CA ILE A 111 -8.44 20.26 -29.34
C ILE A 111 -7.68 20.50 -30.65
N THR A 112 -6.65 19.71 -30.95
CA THR A 112 -5.74 19.98 -32.09
C THR A 112 -5.98 19.09 -33.30
N GLY A 113 -6.76 18.01 -33.19
CA GLY A 113 -6.96 17.01 -34.25
C GLY A 113 -5.70 16.21 -34.61
N GLN A 114 -4.58 16.44 -33.93
CA GLN A 114 -3.29 15.83 -34.22
C GLN A 114 -3.03 14.67 -33.25
N ALA A 115 -2.77 13.48 -33.80
CA ALA A 115 -2.37 12.31 -33.03
C ALA A 115 -1.13 12.64 -32.16
N PRO A 116 -1.03 12.07 -30.95
CA PRO A 116 0.05 12.38 -30.02
C PRO A 116 1.40 11.96 -30.62
N GLN A 117 2.20 12.96 -31.01
CA GLN A 117 3.56 12.75 -31.49
C GLN A 117 4.44 12.52 -30.27
N TRP A 118 4.74 11.26 -29.98
CA TRP A 118 5.80 10.94 -29.04
C TRP A 118 7.09 11.59 -29.55
N PRO A 119 7.89 12.26 -28.70
CA PRO A 119 9.18 12.78 -29.10
C PRO A 119 10.15 11.61 -29.27
N ILE A 120 9.95 10.82 -30.34
CA ILE A 120 10.96 9.90 -30.84
C ILE A 120 12.00 10.82 -31.45
N ARG A 121 13.01 11.15 -30.65
CA ARG A 121 14.20 11.84 -31.10
C ARG A 121 14.83 10.95 -32.18
N LYS A 122 14.54 11.23 -33.45
CA LYS A 122 15.28 10.62 -34.56
C LYS A 122 16.72 11.09 -34.40
N LYS A 123 17.62 10.13 -34.15
CA LYS A 123 19.07 10.34 -34.25
C LYS A 123 19.43 10.76 -35.66
#